data_AF-W4FT01-F1
#
_entry.id   AF-W4FT01-F1
#
_cell.length_a   1.000
_cell.length_b   1.000
_cell.length_c   1.000
_cell.angle_alpha   90.00
_cell.angle_beta   90.00
_cell.angle_gamma   90.00
#
_symmetry.space_group_name_H-M   'P 1'
#
loop_
_entity.id
_entity.type
_entity.pdbx_description
1 polymer ?
#
loop_
_entity_poly.entity_id
_entity_poly.type
_entity_poly.pdbx_seq_one_letter_code
_entity_poly.pdbx_strand_id
1 'polypeptide(L)'
;MCKVVTDGNMAELRKLLLDCDVNAASEPDSKYSGKSPLHIVCESGRLNVAQLLLAQPTVDVNVRTPYDETPLLFACQARHVDIVRLLLARPETNVNCSNGNQWTPLHSACENGFADIVQLLMSRPELDVTGISWRRTPLHLACQQGHVDVVRLLLSHPLVSYHVESAKVANATPVHLAVKRQHTVVVQALVLHALAALISDSVAVAASATQFLAAFLAPEFPLDITARADVIQAVWAAHEDAAERRTMRNRLLEQSPAQPHDVLSRVVW
;
A
#
# COMPACT_ATOMS: atom_id res chain seq x y z
N MET A 1 -32.28 8.23 8.31
CA MET A 1 -31.34 8.34 7.18
C MET A 1 -30.60 7.03 6.85
N CYS A 2 -29.77 6.49 7.75
CA CYS A 2 -28.92 5.30 7.46
C CYS A 2 -29.71 4.08 6.93
N LYS A 3 -30.91 3.80 7.46
CA LYS A 3 -31.79 2.74 6.93
C LYS A 3 -32.16 2.95 5.46
N VAL A 4 -32.63 4.14 5.10
CA VAL A 4 -33.03 4.47 3.73
C VAL A 4 -31.85 4.37 2.76
N VAL A 5 -30.67 4.76 3.22
CA VAL A 5 -29.41 4.57 2.48
C VAL A 5 -29.07 3.09 2.29
N THR A 6 -29.18 2.28 3.35
CA THR A 6 -29.01 0.83 3.26
C THR A 6 -30.02 0.18 2.31
N ASP A 7 -31.26 0.66 2.29
CA ASP A 7 -32.31 0.11 1.44
C ASP A 7 -32.18 0.61 -0.01
N GLY A 8 -31.59 1.80 -0.22
CA GLY A 8 -31.35 2.44 -1.53
C GLY A 8 -32.59 3.09 -2.12
N ASN A 9 -33.57 3.42 -1.29
CA ASN A 9 -34.79 4.08 -1.72
C ASN A 9 -34.49 5.55 -2.06
N MET A 10 -34.20 5.82 -3.34
CA MET A 10 -33.83 7.15 -3.82
C MET A 10 -34.93 8.21 -3.64
N ALA A 11 -36.20 7.82 -3.73
CA ALA A 11 -37.31 8.76 -3.57
C ALA A 11 -37.42 9.24 -2.11
N GLU A 12 -37.35 8.30 -1.18
CA GLU A 12 -37.38 8.59 0.26
C GLU A 12 -36.10 9.30 0.71
N LEU A 13 -34.94 8.92 0.16
CA LEU A 13 -33.68 9.59 0.45
C LEU A 13 -33.70 11.06 0.06
N ARG A 14 -34.20 11.39 -1.14
CA ARG A 14 -34.35 12.78 -1.59
C ARG A 14 -35.25 13.60 -0.67
N LYS A 15 -36.32 12.99 -0.15
CA LYS A 15 -37.20 13.65 0.83
C LYS A 15 -36.46 13.91 2.14
N LEU A 16 -35.77 12.90 2.68
CA LEU A 16 -35.05 13.02 3.96
C LEU A 16 -33.89 14.03 3.89
N LEU A 17 -33.24 14.20 2.74
CA LEU A 17 -32.16 15.18 2.58
C LEU A 17 -32.62 16.64 2.71
N LEU A 18 -33.92 16.91 2.62
CA LEU A 18 -34.47 18.25 2.84
C LEU A 18 -34.63 18.60 4.32
N ASP A 19 -34.90 17.58 5.15
CA ASP A 19 -35.34 17.77 6.54
C ASP A 19 -34.31 17.28 7.57
N CYS A 20 -33.30 16.51 7.15
CA CYS A 20 -32.33 15.88 8.03
C CYS A 20 -30.90 16.30 7.67
N ASP A 21 -30.05 16.41 8.70
CA ASP A 21 -28.61 16.55 8.49
C ASP A 21 -28.04 15.27 7.83
N VAL A 22 -27.37 15.46 6.69
CA VAL A 22 -26.74 14.40 5.91
C VAL A 22 -25.54 13.77 6.63
N ASN A 23 -24.94 14.49 7.56
CA ASN A 23 -23.76 14.04 8.32
C ASN A 23 -24.13 13.33 9.62
N ALA A 24 -25.41 13.36 10.02
CA ALA A 24 -25.88 12.80 11.27
C ALA A 24 -25.44 11.34 11.43
N ALA A 25 -24.62 11.09 12.45
CA ALA A 25 -24.24 9.74 12.83
C ALA A 25 -25.45 8.99 13.38
N SER A 26 -25.52 7.69 13.11
CA SER A 26 -26.42 6.80 13.84
C SER A 26 -25.98 6.67 15.30
N GLU A 27 -26.89 6.24 16.18
CA GLU A 27 -26.52 5.95 17.57
C GLU A 27 -25.43 4.86 17.64
N PRO A 28 -24.42 4.98 18.54
CA PRO A 28 -23.35 3.99 18.70
C PRO A 28 -23.85 2.57 19.00
N ASP A 29 -24.94 2.44 19.75
CA ASP A 29 -25.53 1.15 20.13
C ASP A 29 -26.53 0.61 19.09
N SER A 30 -26.75 1.35 18.00
CA SER A 30 -27.62 0.90 16.91
C SER A 30 -26.93 -0.16 16.04
N LYS A 31 -27.70 -0.83 15.17
CA LYS A 31 -27.15 -1.74 14.14
C LYS A 31 -26.17 -1.09 13.15
N TYR A 32 -26.07 0.24 13.15
CA TYR A 32 -25.16 1.01 12.30
C TYR A 32 -23.94 1.53 13.06
N SER A 33 -23.87 1.31 14.37
CA SER A 33 -22.66 1.49 15.19
C SER A 33 -21.97 2.85 15.04
N GLY A 34 -22.72 3.96 15.11
CA GLY A 34 -22.12 5.30 14.98
C GLY A 34 -21.84 5.74 13.54
N LYS A 35 -22.17 4.93 12.53
CA LYS A 35 -21.94 5.28 11.12
C LYS A 35 -22.91 6.36 10.65
N SER A 36 -22.38 7.33 9.92
CA SER A 36 -23.16 8.29 9.13
C SER A 36 -23.66 7.66 7.81
N PRO A 37 -24.61 8.30 7.10
CA PRO A 37 -25.09 7.88 5.79
C PRO A 37 -23.96 7.61 4.78
N LEU A 38 -22.94 8.49 4.75
CA LEU A 38 -21.83 8.37 3.81
C LEU A 38 -20.96 7.14 4.09
N HIS A 39 -20.74 6.78 5.36
CA HIS A 39 -20.06 5.53 5.73
C HIS A 39 -20.79 4.30 5.19
N ILE A 40 -22.13 4.25 5.38
CA ILE A 40 -22.95 3.12 4.93
C ILE A 40 -22.89 2.96 3.41
N VAL A 41 -22.90 4.06 2.66
CA VAL A 41 -22.73 4.00 1.20
C VAL A 41 -21.35 3.50 0.81
N CYS A 42 -20.31 4.00 1.46
CA CYS A 42 -18.93 3.61 1.20
C CYS A 42 -18.66 2.15 1.55
N GLU A 43 -19.38 1.57 2.52
CA GLU A 43 -19.31 0.14 2.84
C GLU A 43 -20.14 -0.70 1.84
N SER A 44 -21.34 -0.24 1.47
CA SER A 44 -22.28 -1.00 0.65
C SER A 44 -22.08 -0.89 -0.86
N GLY A 45 -21.27 0.06 -1.35
CA GLY A 45 -20.95 0.17 -2.78
C GLY A 45 -22.03 0.82 -3.63
N ARG A 46 -23.00 1.52 -3.03
CA ARG A 46 -24.16 2.06 -3.74
C ARG A 46 -23.83 3.37 -4.46
N LEU A 47 -23.25 3.27 -5.65
CA LEU A 47 -22.74 4.40 -6.43
C LEU A 47 -23.76 5.54 -6.63
N ASN A 48 -24.99 5.22 -7.04
CA ASN A 48 -26.04 6.24 -7.26
C ASN A 48 -26.40 7.00 -5.98
N VAL A 49 -26.35 6.31 -4.83
CA VAL A 49 -26.58 6.93 -3.52
C VAL A 49 -25.38 7.79 -3.15
N ALA A 50 -24.15 7.32 -3.42
CA ALA A 50 -22.92 8.07 -3.18
C ALA A 50 -22.93 9.41 -3.93
N GLN A 51 -23.28 9.38 -5.21
CA GLN A 51 -23.39 10.57 -6.05
C GLN A 51 -24.40 11.57 -5.49
N LEU A 52 -25.57 11.09 -5.02
CA LEU A 52 -26.59 11.97 -4.45
C LEU A 52 -26.14 12.61 -3.12
N LEU A 53 -25.50 11.84 -2.25
CA LEU A 53 -24.98 12.36 -0.98
C LEU A 53 -23.82 13.34 -1.19
N LEU A 54 -22.87 13.01 -2.08
CA LEU A 54 -21.70 13.85 -2.38
C LEU A 54 -22.04 15.11 -3.19
N ALA A 55 -23.23 15.16 -3.80
CA ALA A 55 -23.76 16.39 -4.42
C ALA A 55 -24.31 17.38 -3.38
N GLN A 56 -24.52 16.98 -2.12
CA GLN A 56 -24.99 17.89 -1.09
C GLN A 56 -23.85 18.84 -0.66
N PRO A 57 -24.06 20.16 -0.65
CA PRO A 57 -23.00 21.11 -0.33
C PRO A 57 -22.52 21.05 1.14
N THR A 58 -23.37 20.53 2.04
CA THR A 58 -23.10 20.43 3.47
C THR A 58 -22.46 19.10 3.88
N VAL A 59 -22.23 18.17 2.95
CA VAL A 59 -21.67 16.86 3.30
C VAL A 59 -20.23 16.99 3.78
N ASP A 60 -19.93 16.39 4.93
CA ASP A 60 -18.57 16.22 5.42
C ASP A 60 -18.05 14.86 4.98
N VAL A 61 -17.12 14.86 4.02
CA VAL A 61 -16.49 13.65 3.48
C VAL A 61 -15.51 13.01 4.46
N ASN A 62 -15.11 13.71 5.52
CA ASN A 62 -14.17 13.27 6.55
C ASN A 62 -14.83 12.97 7.90
N VAL A 63 -16.16 12.86 7.93
CA VAL A 63 -16.93 12.43 9.10
C VAL A 63 -16.33 11.15 9.68
N ARG A 64 -16.29 11.03 11.01
CA ARG A 64 -15.69 9.89 11.71
C ARG A 64 -16.71 9.06 12.46
N THR A 65 -16.52 7.75 12.47
CA THR A 65 -17.20 6.84 13.41
C THR A 65 -16.58 6.96 14.81
N PRO A 66 -17.18 6.35 15.85
CA PRO A 66 -16.57 6.25 17.18
C PRO A 66 -15.20 5.54 17.22
N TYR A 67 -14.81 4.84 16.14
CA TYR A 67 -13.51 4.17 16.00
C TYR A 67 -12.51 4.98 15.15
N ASP A 68 -12.82 6.27 14.90
CA ASP A 68 -12.09 7.18 14.02
C ASP A 68 -12.04 6.76 12.54
N GLU A 69 -12.91 5.84 12.12
CA GLU A 69 -12.96 5.38 10.73
C GLU A 69 -13.68 6.42 9.87
N THR A 70 -13.16 6.70 8.68
CA THR A 70 -13.74 7.64 7.72
C THR A 70 -14.43 6.91 6.56
N PRO A 71 -15.31 7.58 5.78
CA PRO A 71 -15.93 6.97 4.61
C PRO A 71 -14.92 6.46 3.58
N LEU A 72 -13.81 7.20 3.37
CA LEU A 72 -12.74 6.76 2.46
C LEU A 72 -12.12 5.44 2.90
N LEU A 73 -11.93 5.23 4.21
CA LEU A 73 -11.41 3.97 4.73
C LEU A 73 -12.35 2.80 4.41
N PHE A 74 -13.66 2.95 4.62
CA PHE A 74 -14.65 1.92 4.27
C PHE A 74 -14.66 1.62 2.76
N ALA A 75 -14.64 2.65 1.91
CA ALA A 75 -14.63 2.47 0.46
C ALA A 75 -13.38 1.70 -0.01
N CYS A 76 -12.21 1.99 0.57
CA CYS A 76 -10.97 1.29 0.27
C CYS A 76 -10.96 -0.16 0.79
N GLN A 77 -11.47 -0.41 2.00
CA GLN A 77 -11.58 -1.77 2.57
C GLN A 77 -12.53 -2.65 1.76
N ALA A 78 -13.65 -2.10 1.30
CA ALA A 78 -14.66 -2.84 0.54
C ALA A 78 -14.42 -2.87 -0.98
N ARG A 79 -13.30 -2.29 -1.45
CA ARG A 79 -12.90 -2.21 -2.87
C ARG A 79 -13.89 -1.48 -3.79
N HIS A 80 -14.60 -0.47 -3.30
CA HIS A 80 -15.54 0.29 -4.13
C HIS A 80 -14.81 1.40 -4.90
N VAL A 81 -14.07 1.02 -5.95
CA VAL A 81 -13.18 1.88 -6.74
C VAL A 81 -13.85 3.17 -7.23
N ASP A 82 -15.09 3.08 -7.73
CA ASP A 82 -15.82 4.25 -8.22
C ASP A 82 -16.17 5.24 -7.10
N ILE A 83 -16.49 4.73 -5.91
CA ILE A 83 -16.75 5.56 -4.74
C ILE A 83 -15.46 6.19 -4.23
N VAL A 84 -14.34 5.45 -4.21
CA VAL A 84 -13.02 6.01 -3.91
C VAL A 84 -12.71 7.16 -4.87
N ARG A 85 -12.93 6.99 -6.17
CA ARG A 85 -12.73 8.05 -7.17
C ARG A 85 -13.61 9.28 -6.90
N LEU A 86 -14.88 9.09 -6.56
CA LEU A 86 -15.78 10.18 -6.20
C LEU A 86 -15.32 10.94 -4.95
N LEU A 87 -14.88 10.23 -3.91
CA LEU A 87 -14.35 10.85 -2.70
C LEU A 87 -13.06 11.63 -2.99
N LEU A 88 -12.12 11.05 -3.73
CA LEU A 88 -10.86 11.71 -4.07
C LEU A 88 -11.00 12.90 -5.03
N ALA A 89 -12.13 13.00 -5.74
CA ALA A 89 -12.48 14.17 -6.54
C ALA A 89 -12.90 15.38 -5.69
N ARG A 90 -13.22 15.17 -4.41
CA ARG A 90 -13.50 16.24 -3.45
C ARG A 90 -12.19 16.81 -2.90
N PRO A 91 -11.90 18.11 -3.08
CA PRO A 91 -10.63 18.72 -2.66
C PRO A 91 -10.34 18.56 -1.16
N GLU A 92 -11.38 18.58 -0.33
CA GLU A 92 -11.28 18.51 1.12
C GLU A 92 -11.09 17.09 1.67
N THR A 93 -11.12 16.05 0.83
CA THR A 93 -10.92 14.66 1.26
C THR A 93 -9.53 14.45 1.84
N ASN A 94 -9.47 13.99 3.10
CA ASN A 94 -8.23 13.62 3.75
C ASN A 94 -7.82 12.19 3.38
N VAL A 95 -6.87 12.08 2.45
CA VAL A 95 -6.34 10.79 1.98
C VAL A 95 -5.48 10.05 3.01
N ASN A 96 -4.91 10.80 3.96
CA ASN A 96 -4.09 10.30 5.06
C ASN A 96 -4.91 10.07 6.34
N CYS A 97 -6.24 10.01 6.23
CA CYS A 97 -7.08 9.62 7.35
C CYS A 97 -6.66 8.25 7.90
N SER A 98 -6.91 8.04 9.18
CA SER A 98 -6.68 6.77 9.84
C SER A 98 -7.68 6.55 10.97
N ASN A 99 -7.93 5.29 11.27
CA ASN A 99 -8.71 4.90 12.45
C ASN A 99 -7.86 4.96 13.72
N GLY A 100 -8.46 4.61 14.87
CA GLY A 100 -7.77 4.65 16.18
C GLY A 100 -6.48 3.81 16.28
N ASN A 101 -6.24 2.91 15.32
CA ASN A 101 -5.02 2.10 15.21
C ASN A 101 -4.00 2.65 14.20
N GLN A 102 -4.17 3.90 13.76
CA GLN A 102 -3.36 4.55 12.72
C GLN A 102 -3.46 3.83 11.36
N TRP A 103 -4.49 2.99 11.15
CA TRP A 103 -4.67 2.25 9.92
C TRP A 103 -5.28 3.15 8.84
N THR A 104 -4.55 3.36 7.74
CA THR A 104 -4.94 4.28 6.66
C THR A 104 -5.66 3.56 5.51
N PRO A 105 -6.33 4.30 4.60
CA PRO A 105 -6.84 3.74 3.35
C PRO A 105 -5.77 3.00 2.52
N LEU A 106 -4.54 3.53 2.49
CA LEU A 106 -3.42 2.90 1.80
C LEU A 106 -3.04 1.56 2.43
N HIS A 107 -3.03 1.44 3.77
CA HIS A 107 -2.80 0.16 4.44
C HIS A 107 -3.84 -0.89 4.01
N SER A 108 -5.13 -0.50 3.97
CA SER A 108 -6.21 -1.39 3.53
C SER A 108 -6.04 -1.85 2.09
N ALA A 109 -5.75 -0.92 1.18
CA ALA A 109 -5.57 -1.23 -0.23
C ALA A 109 -4.35 -2.13 -0.47
N CYS A 110 -3.26 -1.90 0.28
CA CYS A 110 -2.03 -2.70 0.17
C CYS A 110 -2.15 -4.09 0.80
N GLU A 111 -2.87 -4.25 1.91
CA GLU A 111 -3.13 -5.56 2.51
C GLU A 111 -4.00 -6.43 1.60
N ASN A 112 -4.99 -5.84 0.93
CA ASN A 112 -5.93 -6.58 0.10
C ASN A 112 -5.53 -6.69 -1.39
N GLY A 113 -4.44 -6.04 -1.80
CA GLY A 113 -3.91 -6.15 -3.17
C GLY A 113 -4.67 -5.30 -4.19
N PHE A 114 -5.36 -4.25 -3.76
CA PHE A 114 -6.19 -3.41 -4.63
C PHE A 114 -5.33 -2.37 -5.37
N ALA A 115 -4.60 -2.82 -6.39
CA ALA A 115 -3.68 -2.00 -7.17
C ALA A 115 -4.35 -0.78 -7.82
N ASP A 116 -5.61 -0.92 -8.24
CA ASP A 116 -6.46 0.15 -8.74
C ASP A 116 -6.65 1.28 -7.71
N ILE A 117 -6.96 0.93 -6.46
CA ILE A 117 -7.12 1.87 -5.36
C ILE A 117 -5.78 2.47 -4.93
N VAL A 118 -4.70 1.67 -4.92
CA VAL A 118 -3.35 2.17 -4.63
C VAL A 118 -2.95 3.25 -5.63
N GLN A 119 -3.16 3.04 -6.93
CA GLN A 119 -2.92 4.05 -7.96
C GLN A 119 -3.76 5.31 -7.75
N LEU A 120 -5.04 5.15 -7.42
CA LEU A 120 -5.91 6.30 -7.14
C LEU A 120 -5.42 7.11 -5.93
N LEU A 121 -5.06 6.46 -4.84
CA LEU A 121 -4.51 7.13 -3.67
C LEU A 121 -3.18 7.84 -4.01
N MET A 122 -2.26 7.17 -4.71
CA MET A 122 -0.95 7.72 -5.09
C MET A 122 -1.04 8.90 -6.06
N SER A 123 -2.16 9.05 -6.77
CA SER A 123 -2.40 10.24 -7.60
C SER A 123 -2.56 11.53 -6.79
N ARG A 124 -2.72 11.42 -5.46
CA ARG A 124 -2.89 12.55 -4.54
C ARG A 124 -1.52 12.98 -3.99
N PRO A 125 -1.06 14.21 -4.27
CA PRO A 125 0.31 14.64 -3.96
C PRO A 125 0.59 14.70 -2.45
N GLU A 126 -0.45 14.89 -1.63
CA GLU A 126 -0.35 14.93 -0.17
C GLU A 126 -0.28 13.54 0.49
N LEU A 127 -0.40 12.44 -0.25
CA LEU A 127 -0.41 11.08 0.32
C LEU A 127 0.91 10.76 1.04
N ASP A 128 0.80 10.34 2.30
CA ASP A 128 1.90 9.72 3.04
C ASP A 128 1.96 8.21 2.73
N VAL A 129 2.87 7.84 1.83
CA VAL A 129 3.13 6.44 1.46
C VAL A 129 3.94 5.67 2.51
N THR A 130 4.49 6.36 3.51
CA THR A 130 5.39 5.80 4.52
C THR A 130 4.72 5.57 5.88
N GLY A 131 3.45 5.95 6.01
CA GLY A 131 2.66 5.83 7.23
C GLY A 131 2.79 4.45 7.87
N ILE A 132 2.85 4.43 9.21
CA ILE A 132 3.11 3.21 9.99
C ILE A 132 1.87 2.89 10.81
N SER A 133 1.30 1.70 10.61
CA SER A 133 0.27 1.14 11.50
C SER A 133 0.72 -0.20 12.03
N TRP A 134 0.55 -0.44 13.33
CA TRP A 134 1.00 -1.67 13.98
C TRP A 134 2.47 -2.04 13.67
N ARG A 135 3.33 -1.02 13.55
CA ARG A 135 4.75 -1.15 13.16
C ARG A 135 4.96 -1.79 11.77
N ARG A 136 4.00 -1.64 10.86
CA ARG A 136 4.08 -2.09 9.47
C ARG A 136 3.78 -0.91 8.56
N THR A 137 4.57 -0.78 7.51
CA THR A 137 4.29 0.15 6.40
C THR A 137 3.37 -0.53 5.37
N PRO A 138 2.76 0.21 4.45
CA PRO A 138 2.03 -0.37 3.32
C PRO A 138 2.84 -1.41 2.53
N LEU A 139 4.14 -1.19 2.34
CA LEU A 139 5.04 -2.14 1.68
C LEU A 139 5.17 -3.46 2.45
N HIS A 140 5.24 -3.42 3.79
CA HIS A 140 5.23 -4.65 4.58
C HIS A 140 3.99 -5.49 4.33
N LEU A 141 2.82 -4.86 4.26
CA LEU A 141 1.54 -5.55 4.05
C LEU A 141 1.47 -6.16 2.65
N ALA A 142 1.81 -5.38 1.62
CA ALA A 142 1.83 -5.88 0.24
C ALA A 142 2.81 -7.05 0.06
N CYS A 143 4.00 -6.96 0.67
CA CYS A 143 4.99 -8.04 0.63
C CYS A 143 4.55 -9.29 1.43
N GLN A 144 3.95 -9.10 2.61
CA GLN A 144 3.46 -10.20 3.43
C GLN A 144 2.32 -10.98 2.75
N GLN A 145 1.51 -10.31 1.93
CA GLN A 145 0.34 -10.90 1.26
C GLN A 145 0.63 -11.32 -0.19
N GLY A 146 1.82 -11.02 -0.72
CA GLY A 146 2.25 -11.49 -2.04
C GLY A 146 1.76 -10.63 -3.22
N HIS A 147 1.30 -9.40 -2.97
CA HIS A 147 0.68 -8.54 -4.00
C HIS A 147 1.72 -7.82 -4.85
N VAL A 148 2.30 -8.53 -5.82
CA VAL A 148 3.42 -8.01 -6.64
C VAL A 148 3.12 -6.69 -7.35
N ASP A 149 1.92 -6.50 -7.88
CA ASP A 149 1.57 -5.28 -8.60
C ASP A 149 1.50 -4.07 -7.67
N VAL A 150 0.99 -4.26 -6.45
CA VAL A 150 1.02 -3.25 -5.40
C VAL A 150 2.46 -2.95 -4.96
N VAL A 151 3.30 -3.98 -4.82
CA VAL A 151 4.73 -3.79 -4.48
C VAL A 151 5.42 -2.94 -5.54
N ARG A 152 5.23 -3.23 -6.83
CA ARG A 152 5.79 -2.44 -7.93
C ARG A 152 5.31 -0.99 -7.90
N LEU A 153 4.01 -0.77 -7.65
CA LEU A 153 3.45 0.58 -7.52
C LEU A 153 4.07 1.35 -6.35
N LEU A 154 4.20 0.73 -5.17
CA LEU A 154 4.82 1.37 -4.01
C LEU A 154 6.29 1.74 -4.28
N LEU A 155 7.05 0.81 -4.86
CA LEU A 155 8.46 1.03 -5.16
C LEU A 155 8.71 2.13 -6.20
N SER A 156 7.73 2.40 -7.08
CA SER A 156 7.81 3.52 -8.01
C SER A 156 7.80 4.90 -7.32
N HIS A 157 7.41 4.96 -6.05
CA HIS A 157 7.38 6.20 -5.27
C HIS A 157 8.72 6.43 -4.54
N PRO A 158 9.39 7.57 -4.73
CA PRO A 158 10.78 7.79 -4.27
C PRO A 158 10.97 7.76 -2.75
N LEU A 159 9.91 8.02 -1.98
CA LEU A 159 9.95 8.00 -0.51
C LEU A 159 9.85 6.58 0.09
N VAL A 160 9.52 5.56 -0.71
CA VAL A 160 9.38 4.19 -0.20
C VAL A 160 10.76 3.57 0.00
N SER A 161 11.08 3.25 1.24
CA SER A 161 12.31 2.52 1.61
C SER A 161 12.07 1.00 1.63
N TYR A 162 13.04 0.25 1.12
CA TYR A 162 13.09 -1.22 1.23
C TYR A 162 13.36 -1.68 2.66
N HIS A 163 13.99 -0.82 3.46
CA HIS A 163 14.56 -1.15 4.75
C HIS A 163 13.87 -0.33 5.84
N VAL A 164 12.72 -0.82 6.25
CA VAL A 164 12.03 -0.36 7.46
C VAL A 164 11.87 -1.57 8.36
N GLU A 165 12.48 -1.53 9.54
CA GLU A 165 12.41 -2.65 10.48
C GLU A 165 11.06 -2.63 11.22
N SER A 166 10.30 -3.73 11.10
CA SER A 166 9.12 -3.91 11.94
C SER A 166 9.53 -4.44 13.32
N ALA A 167 9.42 -3.61 14.35
CA ALA A 167 9.74 -4.02 15.73
C ALA A 167 8.69 -4.97 16.37
N LYS A 168 7.78 -5.60 15.60
CA LYS A 168 6.80 -6.60 16.09
C LYS A 168 7.15 -8.04 15.68
N VAL A 169 7.90 -8.22 14.58
CA VAL A 169 8.33 -9.53 14.10
C VAL A 169 9.84 -9.49 13.92
N ALA A 170 10.62 -9.64 14.99
CA ALA A 170 12.09 -9.80 14.89
C ALA A 170 12.80 -8.82 13.93
N ASN A 171 12.40 -7.54 13.89
CA ASN A 171 12.92 -6.53 12.95
C ASN A 171 12.79 -6.90 11.46
N ALA A 172 11.79 -7.72 11.11
CA ALA A 172 11.55 -8.19 9.76
C ALA A 172 11.23 -7.01 8.84
N THR A 173 12.10 -6.81 7.85
CA THR A 173 11.84 -5.90 6.73
C THR A 173 10.81 -6.52 5.77
N PRO A 174 10.25 -5.77 4.81
CA PRO A 174 9.26 -6.28 3.86
C PRO A 174 9.68 -7.58 3.14
N VAL A 175 10.95 -7.72 2.77
CA VAL A 175 11.45 -8.96 2.13
C VAL A 175 11.46 -10.16 3.06
N HIS A 176 11.74 -9.98 4.35
CA HIS A 176 11.69 -11.08 5.33
C HIS A 176 10.27 -11.63 5.45
N LEU A 177 9.25 -10.76 5.39
CA LEU A 177 7.85 -11.18 5.39
C LEU A 177 7.48 -11.92 4.09
N ALA A 178 7.95 -11.45 2.93
CA ALA A 178 7.73 -12.14 1.66
C ALA A 178 8.39 -13.53 1.62
N VAL A 179 9.64 -13.65 2.10
CA VAL A 179 10.37 -14.93 2.20
C VAL A 179 9.66 -15.88 3.16
N LYS A 180 9.28 -15.42 4.37
CA LYS A 180 8.56 -16.23 5.35
C LYS A 180 7.24 -16.78 4.82
N ARG A 181 6.60 -16.06 3.90
CA ARG A 181 5.33 -16.43 3.25
C ARG A 181 5.51 -17.09 1.88
N GLN A 182 6.76 -17.33 1.45
CA GLN A 182 7.12 -17.99 0.20
C GLN A 182 6.65 -17.23 -1.07
N HIS A 183 6.59 -15.90 -1.00
CA HIS A 183 6.22 -15.04 -2.13
C HIS A 183 7.44 -14.72 -3.03
N THR A 184 7.96 -15.73 -3.73
CA THR A 184 9.19 -15.61 -4.55
C THR A 184 9.13 -14.49 -5.59
N VAL A 185 7.98 -14.28 -6.23
CA VAL A 185 7.81 -13.21 -7.24
C VAL A 185 7.94 -11.82 -6.63
N VAL A 186 7.47 -11.63 -5.38
CA VAL A 186 7.68 -10.37 -4.65
C VAL A 186 9.15 -10.18 -4.31
N VAL A 187 9.84 -11.23 -3.86
CA VAL A 187 11.28 -11.16 -3.58
C VAL A 187 12.06 -10.77 -4.84
N GLN A 188 11.75 -11.39 -5.98
CA GLN A 188 12.33 -11.03 -7.27
C GLN A 188 12.05 -9.57 -7.65
N ALA A 189 10.81 -9.09 -7.45
CA ALA A 189 10.46 -7.69 -7.72
C ALA A 189 11.23 -6.70 -6.84
N LEU A 190 11.39 -6.99 -5.54
CA LEU A 190 12.19 -6.17 -4.62
C LEU A 190 13.67 -6.14 -5.02
N VAL A 191 14.26 -7.29 -5.35
CA VAL A 191 15.67 -7.40 -5.77
C VAL A 191 15.91 -6.72 -7.11
N LEU A 192 15.02 -6.92 -8.08
CA LEU A 192 15.08 -6.23 -9.38
C LEU A 192 15.05 -4.71 -9.20
N HIS A 193 14.10 -4.20 -8.41
CA HIS A 193 13.98 -2.76 -8.20
C HIS A 193 15.19 -2.20 -7.43
N ALA A 194 15.72 -2.93 -6.44
CA ALA A 194 16.94 -2.54 -5.73
C ALA A 194 18.17 -2.51 -6.65
N LEU A 195 18.34 -3.49 -7.53
CA LEU A 195 19.43 -3.51 -8.51
C LEU A 195 19.28 -2.40 -9.55
N ALA A 196 18.05 -2.11 -10.02
CA ALA A 196 17.78 -0.99 -10.91
C ALA A 196 18.06 0.36 -10.24
N ALA A 197 17.71 0.50 -8.96
CA ALA A 197 18.04 1.65 -8.13
C ALA A 197 19.55 1.88 -8.00
N LEU A 198 20.38 0.84 -8.14
CA LEU A 198 21.83 1.03 -8.17
C LEU A 198 22.28 1.84 -9.37
N ILE A 199 21.59 1.84 -10.51
CA ILE A 199 21.99 2.65 -11.68
C ILE A 199 21.39 4.07 -11.62
N SER A 200 20.33 4.27 -10.84
CA SER A 200 19.64 5.57 -10.72
C SER A 200 20.54 6.69 -10.20
N ASP A 201 20.33 7.91 -10.68
CA ASP A 201 21.03 9.12 -10.22
C ASP A 201 20.59 9.56 -8.80
N SER A 202 19.51 8.99 -8.28
CA SER A 202 18.98 9.33 -6.94
C SER A 202 19.79 8.69 -5.82
N VAL A 203 20.63 9.50 -5.17
CA VAL A 203 21.49 9.08 -4.04
C VAL A 203 20.69 8.45 -2.89
N ALA A 204 19.50 8.98 -2.57
CA ALA A 204 18.69 8.48 -1.47
C ALA A 204 18.12 7.08 -1.76
N VAL A 205 17.62 6.87 -2.98
CA VAL A 205 17.09 5.57 -3.42
C VAL A 205 18.22 4.54 -3.53
N ALA A 206 19.38 4.95 -4.04
CA ALA A 206 20.58 4.11 -4.11
C ALA A 206 21.09 3.69 -2.71
N ALA A 207 21.07 4.59 -1.71
CA ALA A 207 21.48 4.26 -0.34
C ALA A 207 20.57 3.20 0.31
N SER A 208 19.25 3.36 0.19
CA SER A 208 18.27 2.38 0.69
C SER A 208 18.41 1.03 -0.02
N ALA A 209 18.60 1.04 -1.35
CA ALA A 209 18.83 -0.16 -2.14
C ALA A 209 20.13 -0.88 -1.75
N THR A 210 21.21 -0.12 -1.49
CA THR A 210 22.50 -0.64 -1.03
C THR A 210 22.37 -1.32 0.33
N GLN A 211 21.69 -0.70 1.29
CA GLN A 211 21.43 -1.29 2.60
C GLN A 211 20.60 -2.58 2.48
N PHE A 212 19.59 -2.57 1.60
CA PHE A 212 18.78 -3.75 1.32
C PHE A 212 19.62 -4.89 0.73
N LEU A 213 20.44 -4.63 -0.28
CA LEU A 213 21.26 -5.63 -0.95
C LEU A 213 22.33 -6.20 -0.01
N ALA A 214 22.96 -5.36 0.80
CA ALA A 214 23.89 -5.80 1.85
C ALA A 214 23.20 -6.78 2.82
N ALA A 215 21.99 -6.45 3.30
CA ALA A 215 21.23 -7.34 4.16
C ALA A 215 20.76 -8.63 3.46
N PHE A 216 20.37 -8.55 2.18
CA PHE A 216 19.97 -9.70 1.38
C PHE A 216 21.12 -10.68 1.16
N LEU A 217 22.35 -10.16 1.00
CA LEU A 217 23.56 -10.93 0.81
C LEU A 217 24.15 -11.49 2.11
N ALA A 218 23.81 -10.92 3.26
CA ALA A 218 24.36 -11.32 4.56
C ALA A 218 24.06 -12.79 4.94
N PRO A 219 24.96 -13.50 5.65
CA PRO A 219 24.77 -14.91 6.02
C PRO A 219 23.49 -15.20 6.81
N GLU A 220 23.04 -14.25 7.63
CA GLU A 220 21.85 -14.32 8.49
C GLU A 220 20.52 -14.19 7.75
N PHE A 221 20.53 -13.87 6.44
CA PHE A 221 19.30 -13.71 5.67
C PHE A 221 18.52 -15.05 5.61
N PRO A 222 17.19 -15.05 5.83
CA PRO A 222 16.40 -16.28 6.03
C PRO A 222 16.14 -17.09 4.75
N LEU A 223 16.83 -16.78 3.64
CA LEU A 223 16.77 -17.51 2.39
C LEU A 223 18.13 -18.17 2.15
N ASP A 224 18.13 -19.45 1.78
CA ASP A 224 19.38 -20.17 1.55
C ASP A 224 20.20 -19.54 0.42
N ILE A 225 21.50 -19.81 0.43
CA ILE A 225 22.47 -19.18 -0.48
C ILE A 225 22.14 -19.49 -1.95
N THR A 226 21.62 -20.69 -2.25
CA THR A 226 21.28 -21.10 -3.63
C THR A 226 20.03 -20.36 -4.09
N ALA A 227 18.98 -20.35 -3.28
CA ALA A 227 17.75 -19.63 -3.60
C ALA A 227 17.99 -18.12 -3.75
N ARG A 228 18.89 -17.53 -2.97
CA ARG A 228 19.33 -16.13 -3.17
C ARG A 228 20.03 -15.93 -4.51
N ALA A 229 20.93 -16.83 -4.88
CA ALA A 229 21.61 -16.78 -6.17
C ALA A 229 20.62 -16.94 -7.33
N ASP A 230 19.66 -17.87 -7.22
CA ASP A 230 18.61 -18.10 -8.21
C ASP A 230 17.71 -16.87 -8.39
N VAL A 231 17.41 -16.13 -7.30
CA VAL A 231 16.67 -14.87 -7.39
C VAL A 231 17.46 -13.85 -8.21
N ILE A 232 18.76 -13.69 -7.96
CA ILE A 232 19.61 -12.75 -8.72
C ILE A 232 19.72 -13.20 -10.19
N GLN A 233 19.88 -14.51 -10.43
CA GLN A 233 19.90 -15.09 -11.77
C GLN A 233 18.62 -14.81 -12.55
N ALA A 234 17.46 -15.00 -11.91
CA ALA A 234 16.17 -14.74 -12.51
C ALA A 234 15.99 -13.25 -12.85
N VAL A 235 16.49 -12.37 -11.99
CA VAL A 235 16.48 -10.92 -12.21
C VAL A 235 17.35 -10.53 -13.40
N TRP A 236 18.57 -11.07 -13.52
CA TRP A 236 19.40 -10.82 -14.70
C TRP A 236 18.83 -11.42 -15.98
N ALA A 237 18.19 -12.58 -15.92
CA ALA A 237 17.54 -13.17 -17.08
C ALA A 237 16.36 -12.33 -17.58
N ALA A 238 15.61 -11.70 -16.67
CA ALA A 238 14.46 -10.86 -16.98
C ALA A 238 14.84 -9.45 -17.49
N HIS A 239 16.07 -8.99 -17.24
CA HIS A 239 16.51 -7.67 -17.65
C HIS A 239 17.11 -7.70 -19.06
N GLU A 240 16.45 -7.04 -20.02
CA GLU A 240 16.81 -7.14 -21.45
C GLU A 240 18.13 -6.43 -21.79
N ASP A 241 18.40 -5.28 -21.19
CA ASP A 241 19.60 -4.48 -21.49
C ASP A 241 20.87 -5.09 -20.85
N ALA A 242 21.81 -5.52 -21.70
CA ALA A 242 23.09 -6.10 -21.28
C ALA A 242 24.06 -5.08 -20.67
N ALA A 243 24.03 -3.82 -21.10
CA ALA A 243 24.89 -2.76 -20.58
C ALA A 243 24.43 -2.31 -19.19
N GLU A 244 23.11 -2.18 -18.99
CA GLU A 244 22.55 -1.91 -17.67
C GLU A 244 22.84 -3.05 -16.71
N ARG A 245 22.62 -4.32 -17.12
CA ARG A 245 23.00 -5.49 -16.31
C ARG A 245 24.46 -5.48 -15.89
N ARG A 246 25.37 -5.15 -16.82
CA ARG A 246 26.81 -5.02 -16.52
C ARG A 246 27.09 -3.90 -15.51
N THR A 247 26.35 -2.80 -15.59
CA THR A 247 26.48 -1.68 -14.66
C THR A 247 25.94 -2.04 -13.28
N MET A 248 24.76 -2.68 -13.17
CA MET A 248 24.23 -3.20 -11.90
C MET A 248 25.22 -4.16 -11.26
N ARG A 249 25.78 -5.09 -12.06
CA ARG A 249 26.81 -6.03 -11.62
C ARG A 249 28.01 -5.32 -11.01
N ASN A 250 28.58 -4.34 -11.72
CA ASN A 250 29.77 -3.65 -11.23
C ASN A 250 29.49 -2.91 -9.92
N ARG A 251 28.37 -2.19 -9.83
CA ARG A 251 27.96 -1.49 -8.60
C ARG A 251 27.65 -2.46 -7.45
N LEU A 252 27.05 -3.62 -7.73
CA LEU A 252 26.81 -4.67 -6.72
C LEU A 252 28.13 -5.25 -6.19
N LEU A 253 29.11 -5.47 -7.06
CA LEU A 253 30.43 -5.99 -6.67
C LEU A 253 31.24 -4.97 -5.87
N GLU A 254 31.11 -3.66 -6.14
CA GLU A 254 31.72 -2.59 -5.36
C GLU A 254 31.24 -2.57 -3.89
N GLN A 255 30.04 -3.11 -3.63
CA GLN A 255 29.47 -3.21 -2.27
C GLN A 255 29.97 -4.45 -1.51
N SER A 256 30.75 -5.33 -2.14
CA SER A 256 31.28 -6.55 -1.53
C SER A 256 32.69 -6.34 -0.97
N PRO A 257 33.02 -6.86 0.23
CA PRO A 257 34.39 -6.92 0.71
C PRO A 257 35.28 -7.80 -0.20
N ALA A 258 36.60 -7.66 -0.07
CA ALA A 258 37.63 -8.23 -0.95
C ALA A 258 37.71 -9.77 -1.07
N GLN A 259 36.75 -10.52 -0.51
CA GLN A 259 36.68 -11.98 -0.57
C GLN A 259 35.51 -12.47 -1.45
N PRO A 260 35.60 -13.68 -2.05
CA PRO A 260 34.52 -14.24 -2.85
C PRO A 260 33.27 -14.44 -1.99
N HIS A 261 32.21 -13.72 -2.33
CA HIS A 261 30.94 -13.77 -1.59
C HIS A 261 30.16 -15.05 -1.93
N ASP A 262 29.70 -15.79 -0.92
CA ASP A 262 29.07 -17.11 -1.10
C ASP A 262 27.90 -17.10 -2.10
N VAL A 263 26.98 -16.13 -1.97
CA VAL A 263 25.86 -15.95 -2.91
C VAL A 263 26.37 -15.58 -4.30
N LEU A 264 27.19 -14.52 -4.42
CA LEU A 264 27.63 -13.98 -5.71
C LEU A 264 28.52 -14.95 -6.51
N SER A 265 29.25 -15.83 -5.82
CA SER A 265 30.07 -16.88 -6.43
C SER A 265 29.24 -17.92 -7.22
N ARG A 266 27.96 -18.05 -6.89
CA ARG A 266 27.04 -19.01 -7.52
C ARG A 266 26.20 -18.42 -8.63
N VAL A 267 26.14 -17.09 -8.73
CA VAL A 267 25.35 -16.45 -9.77
C VAL A 267 26.13 -16.42 -11.09
N VAL A 268 25.46 -16.82 -12.16
CA VAL A 268 26.01 -16.85 -13.51
C VAL A 268 25.69 -15.53 -14.19
N TRP A 269 26.72 -14.69 -14.34
CA TRP A 269 26.65 -13.33 -14.89
C TRP A 269 26.49 -13.29 -16.41
#